data_AF-A0A8J4RYU8-F1
#
_entry.id   AF-A0A8J4RYU8-F1
#
_cell.length_a   1.000
_cell.length_b   1.000
_cell.length_c   1.000
_cell.angle_alpha   90.00
_cell.angle_beta   90.00
_cell.angle_gamma   90.00
#
_symmetry.space_group_name_H-M   'P 1'
#
loop_
_entity.id
_entity.type
_entity.pdbx_description
1 polymer ?
#
loop_
_entity_poly.entity_id
_entity_poly.type
_entity_poly.pdbx_seq_one_letter_code
_entity_poly.pdbx_strand_id
1 'polypeptide(L)'
;MKRVDVYWLYVGKARELTSLLDSVERAHAERTLKCFSVNTDYISQCQYILDNSLTPYALMLASSSLLKQVTEQSLPLQLRLDIRNYLINYLATRGPDLEPFVVGSLVQLLCRVTKFGWLDDDRFKEVINEAMNFLSQAPYHCAIGLKILNQLVSEMNQPNSGLPSMLQRKIAISFKDQSLFQVFQISLTSLHQLKNDVGSKLQELVLSLSLNVLSFDFMGTSFDESSDEIGMVQIPISWRPVIQDPSTLQIFFDYYAITQSHFSKEALECLLRLASIRRSFFINDATRLKFLSHLMTGTKEILQSGIGLADHDNYHAFCRLLGRFKVNYQLSELVNADGYTDWIRLVADFTLKSLHSWQWAGSSVYYLLGMWSRLVTSVRFLKTDSANLLDEYAPKIIEGFISSRFDSLQSEFSDELSEDPLDNVELLQDQLDFIPYLCRFQYETCGMYIMKIMEPILQLYMDGANLQCCADNIQLSLAEVKLAWIVHIVAAILKTKQISGFSGELQEVFDAELSARVWQLINVTDSGLHSQVKRLNHINSQSIQ
;
A
#
# COMPACT_ATOMS: atom_id res chain seq x y z
N MET A 1 -52.05 -22.01 6.40
CA MET A 1 -51.45 -22.59 7.61
C MET A 1 -50.04 -23.18 7.42
N LYS A 2 -49.71 -23.92 6.34
CA LYS A 2 -48.38 -24.57 6.19
C LYS A 2 -47.14 -23.67 5.91
N ARG A 3 -47.27 -22.36 5.67
CA ARG A 3 -46.11 -21.46 5.39
C ARG A 3 -45.54 -20.75 6.62
N VAL A 4 -46.36 -20.58 7.66
CA VAL A 4 -45.99 -19.79 8.86
C VAL A 4 -45.19 -20.64 9.85
N ASP A 5 -45.51 -21.93 10.00
CA ASP A 5 -44.79 -22.83 10.91
C ASP A 5 -43.35 -23.11 10.44
N VAL A 6 -43.14 -23.17 9.13
CA VAL A 6 -41.83 -23.34 8.49
C VAL A 6 -40.96 -22.09 8.70
N TYR A 7 -41.57 -20.92 8.58
CA TYR A 7 -40.93 -19.62 8.76
C TYR A 7 -40.40 -19.44 10.19
N TRP A 8 -41.21 -19.74 11.22
CA TRP A 8 -40.77 -19.65 12.61
C TRP A 8 -39.71 -20.70 12.98
N LEU A 9 -39.77 -21.90 12.38
CA LEU A 9 -38.76 -22.93 12.57
C LEU A 9 -37.38 -22.47 12.07
N TYR A 10 -37.32 -21.83 10.89
CA TYR A 10 -36.06 -21.40 10.28
C TYR A 10 -35.51 -20.09 10.85
N VAL A 11 -36.37 -19.16 11.23
CA VAL A 11 -35.98 -17.95 11.98
C VAL A 11 -35.48 -18.32 13.39
N GLY A 12 -36.11 -19.31 14.04
CA GLY A 12 -35.64 -19.91 15.28
C GLY A 12 -34.26 -20.55 15.11
N LYS A 13 -34.07 -21.37 14.07
CA LYS A 13 -32.79 -22.06 13.79
C LYS A 13 -31.65 -21.12 13.39
N ALA A 14 -31.95 -20.00 12.71
CA ALA A 14 -31.00 -18.93 12.42
C ALA A 14 -30.56 -18.16 13.69
N ARG A 15 -31.46 -18.05 14.68
CA ARG A 15 -31.16 -17.49 16.01
C ARG A 15 -30.35 -18.46 16.87
N GLU A 16 -30.67 -19.76 16.80
CA GLU A 16 -29.96 -20.86 17.47
C GLU A 16 -28.50 -20.99 17.00
N LEU A 17 -28.21 -20.77 15.71
CA LEU A 17 -26.85 -20.77 15.14
C LEU A 17 -25.87 -19.82 15.87
N THR A 18 -26.38 -18.77 16.51
CA THR A 18 -25.58 -17.78 17.25
C THR A 18 -25.59 -17.97 18.76
N SER A 19 -26.53 -18.76 19.31
CA SER A 19 -26.66 -18.98 20.77
C SER A 19 -26.09 -20.33 21.26
N LEU A 20 -25.69 -21.22 20.34
CA LEU A 20 -25.32 -22.60 20.68
C LEU A 20 -23.81 -22.77 20.88
N LEU A 21 -23.44 -23.24 22.08
CA LEU A 21 -22.10 -23.73 22.43
C LEU A 21 -21.78 -25.12 21.82
N ASP A 22 -22.79 -25.82 21.29
CA ASP A 22 -22.65 -27.20 20.80
C ASP A 22 -22.48 -27.26 19.27
N SER A 23 -21.36 -27.87 18.84
CA SER A 23 -20.96 -28.00 17.44
C SER A 23 -21.90 -28.86 16.59
N VAL A 24 -22.60 -29.81 17.21
CA VAL A 24 -23.46 -30.78 16.51
C VAL A 24 -24.79 -30.15 16.09
N GLU A 25 -25.39 -29.36 16.95
CA GLU A 25 -26.64 -28.64 16.67
C GLU A 25 -26.41 -27.53 15.63
N ARG A 26 -25.26 -26.85 15.69
CA ARG A 26 -24.82 -25.90 14.67
C ARG A 26 -24.70 -26.54 13.29
N ALA A 27 -24.04 -27.70 13.20
CA ALA A 27 -23.90 -28.44 11.95
C ALA A 27 -25.26 -28.95 11.41
N HIS A 28 -26.19 -29.30 12.31
CA HIS A 28 -27.54 -29.70 11.93
C HIS A 28 -28.37 -28.51 11.40
N ALA A 29 -28.28 -27.34 12.04
CA ALA A 29 -28.87 -26.10 11.56
C ALA A 29 -28.34 -25.71 10.17
N GLU A 30 -27.02 -25.71 9.97
CA GLU A 30 -26.39 -25.41 8.67
C GLU A 30 -26.83 -26.39 7.58
N ARG A 31 -26.89 -27.70 7.86
CA ARG A 31 -27.42 -28.70 6.91
C ARG A 31 -28.88 -28.45 6.54
N THR A 32 -29.69 -28.04 7.51
CA THR A 32 -31.12 -27.76 7.28
C THR A 32 -31.31 -26.49 6.44
N LEU A 33 -30.43 -25.51 6.59
CA LEU A 33 -30.49 -24.24 5.85
C LEU A 33 -29.83 -24.28 4.48
N LYS A 34 -28.98 -25.28 4.22
CA LYS A 34 -28.27 -25.46 2.94
C LYS A 34 -29.23 -25.53 1.74
N CYS A 35 -30.46 -26.03 1.90
CA CYS A 35 -31.45 -26.11 0.84
C CYS A 35 -31.79 -24.75 0.21
N PHE A 36 -31.81 -23.67 1.02
CA PHE A 36 -32.05 -22.31 0.54
C PHE A 36 -30.96 -21.80 -0.40
N SER A 37 -29.75 -22.36 -0.33
CA SER A 37 -28.64 -21.97 -1.21
C SER A 37 -28.51 -22.82 -2.48
N VAL A 38 -29.20 -23.96 -2.55
CA VAL A 38 -29.01 -24.98 -3.61
C VAL A 38 -30.25 -25.14 -4.49
N ASN A 39 -31.45 -24.87 -4.01
CA ASN A 39 -32.65 -25.03 -4.83
C ASN A 39 -33.28 -23.67 -5.17
N THR A 40 -33.34 -23.36 -6.48
CA THR A 40 -33.96 -22.14 -7.05
C THR A 40 -35.41 -21.93 -6.62
N ASP A 41 -36.13 -23.01 -6.28
CA ASP A 41 -37.52 -22.94 -5.80
C ASP A 41 -37.66 -22.20 -4.47
N TYR A 42 -36.55 -21.96 -3.75
CA TYR A 42 -36.50 -21.23 -2.49
C TYR A 42 -36.25 -19.72 -2.63
N ILE A 43 -36.06 -19.20 -3.86
CA ILE A 43 -35.86 -17.75 -4.10
C ILE A 43 -37.04 -16.94 -3.56
N SER A 44 -38.27 -17.39 -3.81
CA SER A 44 -39.48 -16.70 -3.33
C SER A 44 -39.61 -16.73 -1.80
N GLN A 45 -39.06 -17.76 -1.15
CA GLN A 45 -39.04 -17.94 0.28
C GLN A 45 -37.97 -17.06 0.91
N CYS A 46 -36.83 -16.88 0.25
CA CYS A 46 -35.82 -15.89 0.65
C CYS A 46 -36.39 -14.46 0.59
N GLN A 47 -37.10 -14.10 -0.49
CA GLN A 47 -37.80 -12.80 -0.57
C GLN A 47 -38.86 -12.65 0.53
N TYR A 48 -39.65 -13.70 0.79
CA TYR A 48 -40.61 -13.69 1.89
C TYR A 48 -39.94 -13.49 3.25
N ILE A 49 -38.77 -14.09 3.48
CA ILE A 49 -37.99 -13.88 4.72
C ILE A 49 -37.53 -12.43 4.83
N LEU A 50 -37.05 -11.83 3.74
CA LEU A 50 -36.66 -10.41 3.70
C LEU A 50 -37.86 -9.49 4.02
N ASP A 51 -39.03 -9.76 3.46
CA ASP A 51 -40.21 -8.91 3.65
C ASP A 51 -40.82 -9.01 5.06
N ASN A 52 -40.71 -10.15 5.72
CA ASN A 52 -41.44 -10.41 6.98
C ASN A 52 -40.55 -10.49 8.22
N SER A 53 -39.25 -10.77 8.07
CA SER A 53 -38.36 -10.93 9.22
C SER A 53 -37.83 -9.60 9.72
N LEU A 54 -37.82 -9.45 11.05
CA LEU A 54 -37.18 -8.35 11.75
C LEU A 54 -35.81 -8.76 12.32
N THR A 55 -35.43 -10.04 12.22
CA THR A 55 -34.17 -10.52 12.79
C THR A 55 -33.02 -10.34 11.78
N PRO A 56 -31.96 -9.57 12.12
CA PRO A 56 -30.85 -9.29 11.20
C PRO A 56 -30.17 -10.56 10.65
N TYR A 57 -30.06 -11.61 11.46
CA TYR A 57 -29.46 -12.89 11.06
C TYR A 57 -30.30 -13.67 10.03
N ALA A 58 -31.64 -13.62 10.12
CA ALA A 58 -32.48 -14.25 9.12
C ALA A 58 -32.43 -13.48 7.78
N LEU A 59 -32.33 -12.15 7.84
CA LEU A 59 -32.12 -11.31 6.66
C LEU A 59 -30.77 -11.62 6.00
N MET A 60 -29.71 -11.75 6.82
CA MET A 60 -28.39 -12.14 6.35
C MET A 60 -28.39 -13.53 5.71
N LEU A 61 -29.06 -14.51 6.32
CA LEU A 61 -29.19 -15.85 5.77
C LEU A 61 -29.90 -15.84 4.41
N ALA A 62 -31.02 -15.11 4.30
CA ALA A 62 -31.76 -14.99 3.04
C ALA A 62 -30.91 -14.32 1.96
N SER A 63 -30.26 -13.20 2.28
CA SER A 63 -29.34 -12.49 1.37
C SER A 63 -28.17 -13.36 0.92
N SER A 64 -27.49 -14.05 1.84
CA SER A 64 -26.35 -14.93 1.55
C SER A 64 -26.77 -16.14 0.72
N SER A 65 -27.96 -16.69 0.97
CA SER A 65 -28.51 -17.81 0.19
C SER A 65 -28.80 -17.40 -1.25
N LEU A 66 -29.43 -16.23 -1.44
CA LEU A 66 -29.65 -15.64 -2.76
C LEU A 66 -28.32 -15.33 -3.47
N LEU A 67 -27.32 -14.80 -2.75
CA LEU A 67 -26.00 -14.49 -3.30
C LEU A 67 -25.33 -15.74 -3.87
N LYS A 68 -25.41 -16.84 -3.12
CA LYS A 68 -24.88 -18.14 -3.56
C LYS A 68 -25.64 -18.67 -4.76
N GLN A 69 -26.97 -18.60 -4.77
CA GLN A 69 -27.78 -19.02 -5.93
C GLN A 69 -27.45 -18.21 -7.19
N VAL A 70 -27.35 -16.89 -7.09
CA VAL A 70 -26.98 -16.02 -8.22
C VAL A 70 -25.57 -16.33 -8.74
N THR A 71 -24.67 -16.72 -7.85
CA THR A 71 -23.26 -16.99 -8.21
C THR A 71 -23.08 -18.39 -8.81
N GLU A 72 -23.71 -19.41 -8.24
CA GLU A 72 -23.49 -20.81 -8.62
C GLU A 72 -24.47 -21.32 -9.69
N GLN A 73 -25.60 -20.64 -9.89
CA GLN A 73 -26.68 -21.11 -10.76
C GLN A 73 -26.96 -20.14 -11.91
N SER A 74 -27.26 -20.69 -13.08
CA SER A 74 -27.69 -19.91 -14.24
C SER A 74 -29.17 -19.57 -14.13
N LEU A 75 -29.48 -18.41 -13.52
CA LEU A 75 -30.84 -17.94 -13.36
C LEU A 75 -31.37 -17.27 -14.65
N PRO A 76 -32.66 -17.46 -15.01
CA PRO A 76 -33.27 -16.79 -16.15
C PRO A 76 -33.13 -15.26 -16.08
N LEU A 77 -32.97 -14.60 -17.22
CA LEU A 77 -32.79 -13.15 -17.31
C LEU A 77 -33.87 -12.36 -16.57
N GLN A 78 -35.14 -12.72 -16.76
CA GLN A 78 -36.27 -12.03 -16.12
C GLN A 78 -36.19 -12.14 -14.59
N LEU A 79 -35.87 -13.33 -14.06
CA LEU A 79 -35.73 -13.53 -12.62
C LEU A 79 -34.58 -12.71 -12.03
N ARG A 80 -33.45 -12.59 -12.75
CA ARG A 80 -32.32 -11.74 -12.31
C ARG A 80 -32.71 -10.26 -12.26
N LEU A 81 -33.50 -9.79 -13.22
CA LEU A 81 -34.02 -8.42 -13.24
C LEU A 81 -35.02 -8.17 -12.11
N ASP A 82 -35.90 -9.14 -11.85
CA ASP A 82 -36.88 -9.06 -10.75
C ASP A 82 -36.16 -9.01 -9.39
N ILE A 83 -35.12 -9.84 -9.19
CA ILE A 83 -34.26 -9.79 -7.99
C ILE A 83 -33.56 -8.44 -7.87
N ARG A 84 -32.95 -7.92 -8.94
CA ARG A 84 -32.29 -6.60 -8.94
C ARG A 84 -33.26 -5.49 -8.51
N ASN A 85 -34.42 -5.40 -9.16
CA ASN A 85 -35.39 -4.35 -8.91
C ASN A 85 -35.99 -4.45 -7.51
N TYR A 86 -36.24 -5.67 -7.05
CA TYR A 86 -36.65 -5.93 -5.67
C TYR A 86 -35.62 -5.40 -4.67
N LEU A 87 -34.33 -5.69 -4.85
CA LEU A 87 -33.27 -5.26 -3.94
C LEU A 87 -33.10 -3.74 -3.91
N ILE A 88 -33.20 -3.07 -5.05
CA ILE A 88 -33.14 -1.60 -5.13
C ILE A 88 -34.29 -0.99 -4.32
N ASN A 89 -35.52 -1.45 -4.55
CA ASN A 89 -36.69 -0.97 -3.82
C ASN A 89 -36.64 -1.30 -2.32
N TYR A 90 -36.13 -2.49 -1.98
CA TYR A 90 -35.98 -2.92 -0.59
C TYR A 90 -34.95 -2.07 0.15
N LEU A 91 -33.80 -1.78 -0.47
CA LEU A 91 -32.78 -0.88 0.08
C LEU A 91 -33.29 0.57 0.20
N ALA A 92 -34.11 1.04 -0.74
CA ALA A 92 -34.70 2.39 -0.69
C ALA A 92 -35.72 2.54 0.45
N THR A 93 -36.54 1.52 0.68
CA THR A 93 -37.65 1.58 1.65
C THR A 93 -37.26 1.15 3.05
N ARG A 94 -36.50 0.06 3.20
CA ARG A 94 -36.13 -0.52 4.50
C ARG A 94 -34.66 -0.34 4.85
N GLY A 95 -33.80 -0.02 3.88
CA GLY A 95 -32.35 0.11 4.11
C GLY A 95 -31.94 0.96 5.32
N PRO A 96 -32.58 2.13 5.58
CA PRO A 96 -32.25 2.96 6.74
C PRO A 96 -32.47 2.29 8.10
N ASP A 97 -33.41 1.34 8.20
CA ASP A 97 -33.78 0.65 9.44
C ASP A 97 -32.99 -0.64 9.68
N LEU A 98 -32.11 -1.02 8.74
CA LEU A 98 -31.36 -2.27 8.79
C LEU A 98 -29.99 -2.11 9.43
N GLU A 99 -29.52 -3.18 10.07
CA GLU A 99 -28.16 -3.27 10.58
C GLU A 99 -27.10 -3.12 9.48
N PRO A 100 -25.96 -2.43 9.72
CA PRO A 100 -24.97 -2.12 8.68
C PRO A 100 -24.45 -3.34 7.91
N PHE A 101 -24.29 -4.48 8.59
CA PHE A 101 -23.80 -5.71 8.00
C PHE A 101 -24.85 -6.38 7.07
N VAL A 102 -26.14 -6.23 7.38
CA VAL A 102 -27.25 -6.70 6.51
C VAL A 102 -27.32 -5.85 5.25
N VAL A 103 -27.22 -4.53 5.39
CA VAL A 103 -27.11 -3.60 4.25
C VAL A 103 -25.93 -3.98 3.37
N GLY A 104 -24.76 -4.24 3.95
CA GLY A 104 -23.56 -4.68 3.22
C GLY A 104 -23.81 -5.95 2.40
N SER A 105 -24.45 -6.97 2.98
CA SER A 105 -24.78 -8.21 2.26
C SER A 105 -25.77 -8.00 1.12
N LEU A 106 -26.81 -7.19 1.33
CA LEU A 106 -27.80 -6.89 0.29
C LEU A 106 -27.21 -6.07 -0.86
N VAL A 107 -26.32 -5.12 -0.55
CA VAL A 107 -25.57 -4.36 -1.54
C VAL A 107 -24.64 -5.27 -2.33
N GLN A 108 -23.93 -6.19 -1.68
CA GLN A 108 -23.11 -7.20 -2.36
C GLN A 108 -23.94 -8.06 -3.31
N LEU A 109 -25.12 -8.52 -2.86
CA LEU A 109 -26.06 -9.27 -3.70
C LEU A 109 -26.50 -8.47 -4.93
N LEU A 110 -26.88 -7.21 -4.76
CA LEU A 110 -27.27 -6.32 -5.86
C LEU A 110 -26.14 -6.15 -6.89
N CYS A 111 -24.92 -5.89 -6.42
CA CYS A 111 -23.75 -5.72 -7.29
C CYS A 111 -23.37 -7.04 -7.99
N ARG A 112 -23.50 -8.20 -7.30
CA ARG A 112 -23.26 -9.52 -7.89
C ARG A 112 -24.23 -9.85 -9.01
N VAL A 113 -25.54 -9.64 -8.77
CA VAL A 113 -26.59 -9.81 -9.79
C VAL A 113 -26.31 -8.91 -10.98
N THR A 114 -25.94 -7.65 -10.72
CA THR A 114 -25.64 -6.66 -11.75
C THR A 114 -24.42 -7.06 -12.60
N LYS A 115 -23.34 -7.51 -11.98
CA LYS A 115 -22.15 -8.01 -12.69
C LYS A 115 -22.49 -9.20 -13.59
N PHE A 116 -23.28 -10.15 -13.11
CA PHE A 116 -23.65 -11.34 -13.88
C PHE A 116 -24.61 -11.02 -15.03
N GLY A 117 -25.40 -9.94 -14.92
CA GLY A 117 -26.26 -9.44 -16.00
C GLY A 117 -25.65 -8.37 -16.89
N TRP A 118 -24.41 -7.91 -16.60
CA TRP A 118 -23.85 -6.68 -17.17
C TRP A 118 -23.79 -6.65 -18.70
N LEU A 119 -23.51 -7.80 -19.32
CA LEU A 119 -23.43 -7.94 -20.78
C LEU A 119 -24.72 -8.48 -21.40
N ASP A 120 -25.69 -8.89 -20.59
CA ASP A 120 -26.92 -9.53 -21.07
C ASP A 120 -28.01 -8.50 -21.39
N ASP A 121 -28.13 -7.44 -20.59
CA ASP A 121 -29.18 -6.42 -20.73
C ASP A 121 -28.73 -5.06 -20.18
N ASP A 122 -28.99 -3.97 -20.91
CA ASP A 122 -28.56 -2.62 -20.52
C ASP A 122 -29.26 -2.12 -19.24
N ARG A 123 -30.40 -2.69 -18.86
CA ARG A 123 -31.08 -2.36 -17.59
C ARG A 123 -30.22 -2.63 -16.37
N PHE A 124 -29.26 -3.56 -16.43
CA PHE A 124 -28.31 -3.76 -15.33
C PHE A 124 -27.38 -2.55 -15.14
N LYS A 125 -27.07 -1.81 -16.21
CA LYS A 125 -26.18 -0.64 -16.18
C LYS A 125 -26.84 0.59 -15.56
N GLU A 126 -28.18 0.65 -15.54
CA GLU A 126 -28.94 1.71 -14.87
C GLU A 126 -28.71 1.76 -13.36
N VAL A 127 -28.03 0.77 -12.76
CA VAL A 127 -27.66 0.77 -11.33
C VAL A 127 -26.94 2.06 -10.89
N ILE A 128 -26.20 2.71 -11.79
CA ILE A 128 -25.50 3.97 -11.49
C ILE A 128 -26.51 5.11 -11.33
N ASN A 129 -27.52 5.16 -12.19
CA ASN A 129 -28.60 6.14 -12.09
C ASN A 129 -29.41 5.93 -10.81
N GLU A 130 -29.67 4.67 -10.47
CA GLU A 130 -30.35 4.33 -9.22
C GLU A 130 -29.52 4.72 -8.01
N ALA A 131 -28.21 4.47 -8.01
CA ALA A 131 -27.33 4.94 -6.95
C ALA A 131 -27.34 6.47 -6.83
N MET A 132 -27.38 7.22 -7.96
CA MET A 132 -27.55 8.67 -7.92
C MET A 132 -28.88 9.12 -7.28
N ASN A 133 -29.97 8.36 -7.48
CA ASN A 133 -31.25 8.61 -6.80
C ASN A 133 -31.14 8.44 -5.28
N PHE A 134 -30.29 7.55 -4.79
CA PHE A 134 -29.99 7.42 -3.35
C PHE A 134 -29.17 8.61 -2.83
N LEU A 135 -28.21 9.12 -3.62
CA LEU A 135 -27.35 10.24 -3.24
C LEU A 135 -28.10 11.57 -3.07
N SER A 136 -29.21 11.76 -3.81
CA SER A 136 -30.02 12.98 -3.74
C SER A 136 -31.03 13.00 -2.59
N GLN A 137 -31.10 11.93 -1.78
CA GLN A 137 -32.02 11.78 -0.67
C GLN A 137 -31.36 12.09 0.70
N ALA A 138 -31.94 11.60 1.79
CA ALA A 138 -31.44 11.80 3.15
C ALA A 138 -30.03 11.21 3.35
N PRO A 139 -29.26 11.65 4.37
CA PRO A 139 -27.88 11.19 4.60
C PRO A 139 -27.72 9.66 4.69
N TYR A 140 -28.69 8.95 5.26
CA TYR A 140 -28.70 7.48 5.31
C TYR A 140 -28.83 6.84 3.92
N HIS A 141 -29.73 7.36 3.07
CA HIS A 141 -29.85 6.93 1.69
C HIS A 141 -28.59 7.25 0.89
N CYS A 142 -28.00 8.42 1.10
CA CYS A 142 -26.71 8.78 0.50
C CYS A 142 -25.61 7.78 0.88
N ALA A 143 -25.52 7.36 2.15
CA ALA A 143 -24.59 6.32 2.58
C ALA A 143 -24.82 4.99 1.84
N ILE A 144 -26.08 4.60 1.61
CA ILE A 144 -26.41 3.39 0.84
C ILE A 144 -26.00 3.55 -0.62
N GLY A 145 -26.28 4.69 -1.26
CA GLY A 145 -25.87 4.99 -2.63
C GLY A 145 -24.36 4.89 -2.82
N LEU A 146 -23.59 5.48 -1.90
CA LEU A 146 -22.13 5.38 -1.89
C LEU A 146 -21.65 3.94 -1.71
N LYS A 147 -22.26 3.17 -0.79
CA LYS A 147 -21.94 1.75 -0.61
C LYS A 147 -22.22 0.93 -1.86
N ILE A 148 -23.31 1.21 -2.58
CA ILE A 148 -23.64 0.55 -3.85
C ILE A 148 -22.57 0.82 -4.89
N LEU A 149 -22.19 2.09 -5.09
CA LEU A 149 -21.13 2.45 -6.04
C LEU A 149 -19.79 1.81 -5.65
N ASN A 150 -19.44 1.83 -4.36
CA ASN A 150 -18.18 1.30 -3.88
C ASN A 150 -18.10 -0.22 -4.10
N GLN A 151 -19.14 -0.94 -3.67
CA GLN A 151 -19.23 -2.38 -3.85
C GLN A 151 -19.31 -2.78 -5.34
N LEU A 152 -19.96 -1.97 -6.18
CA LEU A 152 -20.01 -2.21 -7.62
C LEU A 152 -18.61 -2.17 -8.24
N VAL A 153 -17.80 -1.17 -7.91
CA VAL A 153 -16.41 -1.07 -8.39
C VAL A 153 -15.59 -2.27 -7.92
N SER A 154 -15.68 -2.64 -6.63
CA SER A 154 -14.98 -3.81 -6.08
C SER A 154 -15.42 -5.11 -6.75
N GLU A 155 -16.73 -5.35 -6.90
CA GLU A 155 -17.25 -6.55 -7.55
C GLU A 155 -16.82 -6.63 -9.01
N MET A 156 -16.78 -5.52 -9.75
CA MET A 156 -16.33 -5.52 -11.14
C MET A 156 -14.84 -5.84 -11.28
N ASN A 157 -14.02 -5.51 -10.27
CA ASN A 157 -12.58 -5.74 -10.25
C ASN A 157 -12.18 -7.15 -9.76
N GLN A 158 -12.98 -7.77 -8.89
CA GLN A 158 -12.66 -9.07 -8.28
C GLN A 158 -13.05 -10.28 -9.14
N PRO A 159 -12.29 -11.40 -9.11
CA PRO A 159 -12.69 -12.64 -9.76
C PRO A 159 -13.78 -13.38 -8.95
N ASN A 160 -14.79 -13.92 -9.64
CA ASN A 160 -15.90 -14.67 -9.02
C ASN A 160 -15.97 -16.12 -9.56
N SER A 161 -16.07 -17.11 -8.68
CA SER A 161 -16.08 -18.55 -9.04
C SER A 161 -17.18 -18.96 -10.03
N GLY A 162 -18.27 -18.20 -10.11
CA GLY A 162 -19.41 -18.44 -11.03
C GLY A 162 -19.25 -17.94 -12.47
N LEU A 163 -18.18 -17.21 -12.79
CA LEU A 163 -17.96 -16.65 -14.14
C LEU A 163 -16.61 -17.09 -14.70
N PRO A 164 -16.52 -17.53 -15.98
CA PRO A 164 -15.24 -17.76 -16.63
C PRO A 164 -14.37 -16.48 -16.66
N SER A 165 -13.06 -16.62 -16.43
CA SER A 165 -12.11 -15.48 -16.39
C SER A 165 -12.19 -14.58 -17.65
N MET A 166 -12.37 -15.16 -18.85
CA MET A 166 -12.55 -14.39 -20.08
C MET A 166 -13.78 -13.48 -20.03
N LEU A 167 -14.90 -13.96 -19.49
CA LEU A 167 -16.14 -13.20 -19.38
C LEU A 167 -16.02 -12.10 -18.33
N GLN A 168 -15.39 -12.40 -17.19
CA GLN A 168 -15.08 -11.39 -16.17
C GLN A 168 -14.26 -10.24 -16.75
N ARG A 169 -13.20 -10.55 -17.53
CA ARG A 169 -12.38 -9.53 -18.19
C ARG A 169 -13.20 -8.67 -19.15
N LYS A 170 -14.11 -9.26 -19.93
CA LYS A 170 -15.00 -8.51 -20.83
C LYS A 170 -15.94 -7.57 -20.05
N ILE A 171 -16.50 -8.04 -18.93
CA ILE A 171 -17.35 -7.23 -18.05
C ILE A 171 -16.53 -6.06 -17.47
N ALA A 172 -15.36 -6.33 -16.89
CA ALA A 172 -14.49 -5.31 -16.31
C ALA A 172 -14.07 -4.24 -17.34
N ILE A 173 -13.72 -4.64 -18.56
CA ILE A 173 -13.41 -3.71 -19.66
C ILE A 173 -14.64 -2.87 -20.03
N SER A 174 -15.81 -3.50 -20.19
CA SER A 174 -17.05 -2.78 -20.51
C SER A 174 -17.42 -1.77 -19.41
N PHE A 175 -17.30 -2.13 -18.13
CA PHE A 175 -17.55 -1.25 -17.01
C PHE A 175 -16.56 -0.09 -16.96
N LYS A 176 -15.26 -0.36 -17.14
CA LYS A 176 -14.19 0.64 -17.20
C LYS A 176 -14.48 1.70 -18.26
N ASP A 177 -14.87 1.27 -19.46
CA ASP A 177 -15.01 2.15 -20.62
C ASP A 177 -16.35 2.93 -20.61
N GLN A 178 -17.42 2.35 -20.08
CA GLN A 178 -18.77 2.94 -20.14
C GLN A 178 -19.19 3.68 -18.86
N SER A 179 -18.69 3.25 -17.69
CA SER A 179 -19.34 3.58 -16.41
C SER A 179 -18.37 4.08 -15.33
N LEU A 180 -17.15 3.53 -15.26
CA LEU A 180 -16.21 3.84 -14.18
C LEU A 180 -15.87 5.34 -14.11
N PHE A 181 -15.76 6.03 -15.25
CA PHE A 181 -15.52 7.48 -15.26
C PHE A 181 -16.66 8.27 -14.62
N GLN A 182 -17.91 7.90 -14.89
CA GLN A 182 -19.07 8.54 -14.29
C GLN A 182 -19.06 8.34 -12.77
N VAL A 183 -18.70 7.14 -12.29
CA VAL A 183 -18.56 6.86 -10.86
C VAL A 183 -17.49 7.74 -10.23
N PHE A 184 -16.36 7.96 -10.91
CA PHE A 184 -15.32 8.89 -10.44
C PHE A 184 -15.82 10.34 -10.34
N GLN A 185 -16.58 10.81 -11.34
CA GLN A 185 -17.14 12.17 -11.31
C GLN A 185 -18.15 12.34 -10.17
N ILE A 186 -18.96 11.32 -9.90
CA ILE A 186 -19.88 11.30 -8.76
C ILE A 186 -19.11 11.36 -7.44
N SER A 187 -18.01 10.58 -7.30
CA SER A 187 -17.20 10.59 -6.08
C SER A 187 -16.56 11.95 -5.84
N LEU A 188 -15.96 12.57 -6.86
CA LEU A 188 -15.40 13.92 -6.75
C LEU A 188 -16.45 14.97 -6.41
N THR A 189 -17.61 14.93 -7.04
CA THR A 189 -18.71 15.87 -6.73
C THR A 189 -19.14 15.73 -5.28
N SER A 190 -19.26 14.48 -4.78
CA SER A 190 -19.63 14.19 -3.40
C SER A 190 -18.54 14.65 -2.42
N LEU A 191 -17.24 14.51 -2.75
CA LEU A 191 -16.13 15.02 -1.94
C LEU A 191 -16.20 16.54 -1.77
N HIS A 192 -16.49 17.27 -2.84
CA HIS A 192 -16.61 18.73 -2.79
C HIS A 192 -17.81 19.18 -1.97
N GLN A 193 -18.96 18.48 -2.07
CA GLN A 193 -20.16 18.80 -1.30
C GLN A 193 -19.99 18.53 0.19
N LEU A 194 -19.32 17.43 0.55
CA LEU A 194 -19.14 16.99 1.94
C LEU A 194 -17.90 17.57 2.62
N LYS A 195 -17.10 18.40 1.94
CA LYS A 195 -15.84 18.95 2.48
C LYS A 195 -16.01 19.64 3.84
N ASN A 196 -17.14 20.32 4.05
CA ASN A 196 -17.42 21.07 5.28
C ASN A 196 -18.06 20.21 6.39
N ASP A 197 -18.49 18.98 6.09
CA ASP A 197 -19.16 18.06 7.04
C ASP A 197 -18.13 17.17 7.77
N VAL A 198 -17.20 17.83 8.46
CA VAL A 198 -15.99 17.22 9.04
C VAL A 198 -16.34 16.11 10.05
N GLY A 199 -15.82 14.90 9.81
CA GLY A 199 -16.00 13.75 10.70
C GLY A 199 -17.23 12.89 10.38
N SER A 200 -17.94 13.20 9.30
CA SER A 200 -19.08 12.41 8.82
C SER A 200 -18.62 11.07 8.24
N LYS A 201 -19.32 9.98 8.58
CA LYS A 201 -19.11 8.65 7.98
C LYS A 201 -19.29 8.65 6.46
N LEU A 202 -19.98 9.66 5.91
CA LEU A 202 -20.09 9.84 4.46
C LEU A 202 -18.75 10.21 3.83
N GLN A 203 -17.92 11.03 4.48
CA GLN A 203 -16.60 11.42 3.95
C GLN A 203 -15.70 10.19 3.75
N GLU A 204 -15.68 9.29 4.74
CA GLU A 204 -15.00 7.98 4.65
C GLU A 204 -15.48 7.19 3.44
N LEU A 205 -16.80 7.05 3.26
CA LEU A 205 -17.36 6.26 2.17
C LEU A 205 -17.02 6.85 0.79
N VAL A 206 -17.01 8.18 0.65
CA VAL A 206 -16.66 8.83 -0.63
C VAL A 206 -15.15 8.74 -0.91
N LEU A 207 -14.29 8.90 0.10
CA LEU A 207 -12.85 8.71 -0.06
C LEU A 207 -12.53 7.26 -0.43
N SER A 208 -13.12 6.29 0.26
CA SER A 208 -13.01 4.87 -0.07
C SER A 208 -13.47 4.58 -1.50
N LEU A 209 -14.58 5.17 -1.94
CA LEU A 209 -15.05 5.06 -3.32
C LEU A 209 -14.02 5.61 -4.32
N SER A 210 -13.48 6.80 -4.05
CA SER A 210 -12.48 7.43 -4.91
C SER A 210 -11.20 6.58 -5.01
N LEU A 211 -10.75 6.03 -3.88
CA LEU A 211 -9.60 5.14 -3.82
C LEU A 211 -9.84 3.85 -4.61
N ASN A 212 -11.00 3.23 -4.46
CA ASN A 212 -11.35 2.00 -5.18
C ASN A 212 -11.45 2.23 -6.69
N VAL A 213 -11.96 3.39 -7.12
CA VAL A 213 -12.00 3.78 -8.53
C VAL A 213 -10.59 3.98 -9.09
N LEU A 214 -9.70 4.67 -8.35
CA LEU A 214 -8.32 4.91 -8.77
C LEU A 214 -7.43 3.66 -8.68
N SER A 215 -7.84 2.67 -7.89
CA SER A 215 -7.15 1.37 -7.73
C SER A 215 -7.73 0.27 -8.61
N PHE A 216 -8.65 0.60 -9.52
CA PHE A 216 -9.21 -0.36 -10.47
C PHE A 216 -8.11 -0.97 -11.36
N ASP A 217 -8.21 -2.25 -11.72
CA ASP A 217 -7.26 -2.88 -12.65
C ASP A 217 -7.55 -2.40 -14.09
N PHE A 218 -6.91 -1.30 -14.46
CA PHE A 218 -7.04 -0.73 -15.81
C PHE A 218 -6.43 -1.62 -16.90
N MET A 219 -5.54 -2.55 -16.54
CA MET A 219 -4.75 -3.38 -17.47
C MET A 219 -5.31 -4.80 -17.67
N GLY A 220 -6.16 -5.27 -16.77
CA GLY A 220 -6.69 -6.63 -16.80
C GLY A 220 -5.61 -7.67 -16.45
N THR A 221 -4.55 -7.25 -15.78
CA THR A 221 -3.52 -8.10 -15.18
C THR A 221 -3.82 -8.14 -13.70
N SER A 222 -4.28 -9.30 -13.19
CA SER A 222 -4.56 -9.50 -11.77
C SER A 222 -3.42 -8.91 -10.95
N PHE A 223 -3.69 -7.78 -10.28
CA PHE A 223 -2.75 -7.16 -9.38
C PHE A 223 -2.38 -8.22 -8.34
N ASP A 224 -1.08 -8.50 -8.22
CA ASP A 224 -0.60 -9.29 -7.09
C ASP A 224 -0.64 -8.36 -5.87
N GLU A 225 -1.69 -8.48 -5.05
CA GLU A 225 -1.84 -7.72 -3.80
C GLU A 225 -0.67 -7.96 -2.83
N SER A 226 0.13 -9.02 -3.03
CA SER A 226 1.33 -9.27 -2.23
C SER A 226 2.54 -8.42 -2.64
N SER A 227 2.47 -7.76 -3.81
CA SER A 227 3.51 -6.83 -4.26
C SER A 227 3.19 -5.40 -3.81
N ASP A 228 4.02 -4.86 -2.94
CA ASP A 228 3.92 -3.48 -2.46
C ASP A 228 4.18 -2.42 -3.57
N GLU A 229 4.68 -2.87 -4.72
CA GLU A 229 4.96 -2.06 -5.89
C GLU A 229 3.72 -1.84 -6.78
N ILE A 230 2.96 -0.78 -6.49
CA ILE A 230 1.98 -0.22 -7.45
C ILE A 230 2.66 0.04 -8.81
N GLY A 231 2.22 -0.64 -9.87
CA GLY A 231 2.66 -0.37 -11.23
C GLY A 231 2.20 1.00 -11.76
N MET A 232 2.61 1.35 -12.97
CA MET A 232 2.14 2.58 -13.64
C MET A 232 0.63 2.51 -13.90
N VAL A 233 -0.13 3.49 -13.43
CA VAL A 233 -1.60 3.52 -13.56
C VAL A 233 -1.98 3.97 -14.98
N GLN A 234 -2.75 3.14 -15.68
CA GLN A 234 -3.11 3.33 -17.10
C GLN A 234 -4.56 3.80 -17.29
N ILE A 235 -4.88 4.98 -16.75
CA ILE A 235 -6.22 5.57 -16.84
C ILE A 235 -6.58 5.91 -18.30
N PRO A 236 -7.84 5.68 -18.73
CA PRO A 236 -8.32 6.10 -20.05
C PRO A 236 -8.17 7.60 -20.30
N ILE A 237 -7.83 7.97 -21.53
CA ILE A 237 -7.58 9.36 -21.95
C ILE A 237 -8.80 10.28 -21.76
N SER A 238 -10.02 9.73 -21.79
CA SER A 238 -11.26 10.47 -21.54
C SER A 238 -11.31 11.15 -20.18
N TRP A 239 -10.50 10.71 -19.21
CA TRP A 239 -10.48 11.26 -17.84
C TRP A 239 -9.61 12.51 -17.73
N ARG A 240 -8.84 12.86 -18.77
CA ARG A 240 -7.90 14.00 -18.77
C ARG A 240 -8.49 15.31 -18.23
N PRO A 241 -9.71 15.75 -18.63
CA PRO A 241 -10.23 17.04 -18.18
C PRO A 241 -10.42 17.11 -16.66
N VAL A 242 -10.73 15.99 -16.02
CA VAL A 242 -10.95 15.91 -14.58
C VAL A 242 -9.63 15.74 -13.83
N ILE A 243 -8.75 14.85 -14.30
CA ILE A 243 -7.48 14.57 -13.61
C ILE A 243 -6.49 15.74 -13.72
N GLN A 244 -6.48 16.45 -14.85
CA GLN A 244 -5.58 17.60 -15.03
C GLN A 244 -6.10 18.88 -14.39
N ASP A 245 -7.33 18.90 -13.87
CA ASP A 245 -7.83 20.00 -13.07
C ASP A 245 -7.10 20.03 -11.72
N PRO A 246 -6.41 21.13 -11.35
CA PRO A 246 -5.74 21.25 -10.05
C PRO A 246 -6.67 20.99 -8.87
N SER A 247 -7.98 21.27 -9.00
CA SER A 247 -8.97 21.02 -7.95
C SER A 247 -9.02 19.55 -7.51
N THR A 248 -8.79 18.62 -8.44
CA THR A 248 -8.83 17.18 -8.19
C THR A 248 -7.68 16.71 -7.32
N LEU A 249 -6.48 17.28 -7.44
CA LEU A 249 -5.38 16.98 -6.52
C LEU A 249 -5.59 17.69 -5.18
N GLN A 250 -5.99 18.97 -5.23
CA GLN A 250 -6.18 19.80 -4.04
C GLN A 250 -7.20 19.19 -3.08
N ILE A 251 -8.31 18.64 -3.58
CA ILE A 251 -9.34 18.05 -2.71
C ILE A 251 -8.77 16.91 -1.85
N PHE A 252 -7.89 16.06 -2.37
CA PHE A 252 -7.28 14.98 -1.58
C PHE A 252 -6.27 15.51 -0.56
N PHE A 253 -5.50 16.55 -0.89
CA PHE A 253 -4.66 17.24 0.09
C PHE A 253 -5.49 17.90 1.20
N ASP A 254 -6.62 18.53 0.85
CA ASP A 254 -7.53 19.14 1.81
C ASP A 254 -8.13 18.08 2.76
N TYR A 255 -8.59 16.94 2.23
CA TYR A 255 -9.09 15.84 3.06
C TYR A 255 -8.01 15.25 3.97
N TYR A 256 -6.76 15.17 3.50
CA TYR A 256 -5.64 14.77 4.35
C TYR A 256 -5.41 15.77 5.51
N ALA A 257 -5.45 17.07 5.23
CA ALA A 257 -5.24 18.11 6.24
C ALA A 257 -6.39 18.20 7.26
N ILE A 258 -7.62 17.95 6.84
CA ILE A 258 -8.83 18.04 7.68
C ILE A 258 -9.01 16.79 8.56
N THR A 259 -8.62 15.61 8.07
CA THR A 259 -8.94 14.33 8.72
C THR A 259 -7.86 13.95 9.73
N GLN A 260 -8.17 14.01 11.03
CA GLN A 260 -7.16 13.87 12.09
C GLN A 260 -6.72 12.45 12.49
N SER A 261 -7.16 11.35 11.86
CA SER A 261 -6.42 10.05 11.97
C SER A 261 -7.01 8.89 11.17
N HIS A 262 -8.34 8.71 11.09
CA HIS A 262 -8.86 7.40 10.65
C HIS A 262 -8.96 7.17 9.14
N PHE A 263 -9.09 8.21 8.31
CA PHE A 263 -9.21 8.08 6.84
C PHE A 263 -8.23 8.95 6.05
N SER A 264 -7.27 9.55 6.75
CA SER A 264 -6.22 10.37 6.15
C SER A 264 -5.30 9.54 5.24
N LYS A 265 -5.13 8.25 5.55
CA LYS A 265 -4.34 7.32 4.74
C LYS A 265 -4.94 7.16 3.35
N GLU A 266 -6.25 7.03 3.24
CA GLU A 266 -6.98 6.83 1.99
C GLU A 266 -6.82 8.05 1.07
N ALA A 267 -6.77 9.25 1.63
CA ALA A 267 -6.47 10.46 0.87
C ALA A 267 -5.03 10.43 0.31
N LEU A 268 -4.04 10.01 1.11
CA LEU A 268 -2.66 9.81 0.63
C LEU A 268 -2.56 8.69 -0.42
N GLU A 269 -3.30 7.58 -0.25
CA GLU A 269 -3.34 6.49 -1.23
C GLU A 269 -3.99 6.94 -2.55
N CYS A 270 -5.01 7.81 -2.52
CA CYS A 270 -5.53 8.45 -3.73
C CYS A 270 -4.46 9.29 -4.42
N LEU A 271 -3.76 10.16 -3.68
CA LEU A 271 -2.64 10.95 -4.19
C LEU A 271 -1.53 10.07 -4.78
N LEU A 272 -1.25 8.92 -4.14
CA LEU A 272 -0.28 7.94 -4.61
C LEU A 272 -0.67 7.33 -5.96
N ARG A 273 -1.96 6.99 -6.16
CA ARG A 273 -2.45 6.51 -7.47
C ARG A 273 -2.38 7.60 -8.54
N LEU A 274 -2.74 8.84 -8.20
CA LEU A 274 -2.64 10.00 -9.10
C LEU A 274 -1.18 10.34 -9.46
N ALA A 275 -0.27 10.25 -8.50
CA ALA A 275 1.17 10.43 -8.70
C ALA A 275 1.78 9.35 -9.60
N SER A 276 1.12 8.20 -9.76
CA SER A 276 1.56 7.05 -10.54
C SER A 276 0.98 7.02 -11.98
N ILE A 277 0.32 8.10 -12.41
CA ILE A 277 -0.23 8.22 -13.77
C ILE A 277 0.90 8.31 -14.81
N ARG A 278 0.84 7.46 -15.83
CA ARG A 278 1.86 7.36 -16.87
C ARG A 278 2.08 8.65 -17.66
N ARG A 279 3.33 8.88 -18.10
CA ARG A 279 3.71 10.04 -18.94
C ARG A 279 2.83 10.26 -20.16
N SER A 280 2.45 9.19 -20.88
CA SER A 280 1.62 9.28 -22.10
C SER A 280 0.18 9.75 -21.85
N PHE A 281 -0.24 9.86 -20.58
CA PHE A 281 -1.52 10.47 -20.24
C PHE A 281 -1.50 11.99 -20.47
N PHE A 282 -0.36 12.65 -20.37
CA PHE A 282 -0.26 14.10 -20.54
C PHE A 282 -0.10 14.47 -22.02
N ILE A 283 -0.74 15.55 -22.45
CA ILE A 283 -0.74 15.99 -23.87
C ILE A 283 0.62 16.59 -24.23
N ASN A 284 1.22 17.34 -23.30
CA ASN A 284 2.50 18.00 -23.46
C ASN A 284 3.27 18.01 -22.13
N ASP A 285 4.58 18.23 -22.21
CA ASP A 285 5.43 18.28 -21.01
C ASP A 285 5.05 19.45 -20.08
N ALA A 286 4.47 20.54 -20.59
CA ALA A 286 4.04 21.68 -19.78
C ALA A 286 2.87 21.34 -18.83
N THR A 287 1.85 20.60 -19.30
CA THR A 287 0.72 20.15 -18.46
C THR A 287 1.19 19.15 -17.42
N ARG A 288 2.12 18.25 -17.79
CA ARG A 288 2.75 17.32 -16.88
C ARG A 288 3.56 18.03 -15.80
N LEU A 289 4.35 19.04 -16.17
CA LEU A 289 5.14 19.82 -15.23
C LEU A 289 4.24 20.59 -14.25
N LYS A 290 3.15 21.20 -14.72
CA LYS A 290 2.17 21.86 -13.83
C LYS A 290 1.56 20.89 -12.82
N PHE A 291 1.17 19.70 -13.26
CA PHE A 291 0.65 18.64 -12.37
C PHE A 291 1.70 18.21 -11.34
N LEU A 292 2.95 18.03 -11.77
CA LEU A 292 4.08 17.70 -10.89
C LEU A 292 4.36 18.80 -9.87
N SER A 293 4.41 20.08 -10.29
CA SER A 293 4.64 21.22 -9.38
C SER A 293 3.55 21.31 -8.30
N HIS A 294 2.30 21.03 -8.64
CA HIS A 294 1.21 21.03 -7.67
C HIS A 294 1.34 19.87 -6.66
N LEU A 295 1.65 18.66 -7.13
CA LEU A 295 1.90 17.50 -6.26
C LEU A 295 3.13 17.74 -5.34
N MET A 296 4.19 18.35 -5.89
CA MET A 296 5.39 18.71 -5.13
C MET A 296 5.10 19.77 -4.07
N THR A 297 4.24 20.75 -4.38
CA THR A 297 3.81 21.78 -3.43
C THR A 297 3.02 21.16 -2.27
N GLY A 298 2.03 20.31 -2.55
CA GLY A 298 1.24 19.67 -1.49
C GLY A 298 2.10 18.74 -0.60
N THR A 299 3.02 17.97 -1.18
CA THR A 299 3.95 17.15 -0.38
C THR A 299 4.96 17.98 0.41
N LYS A 300 5.40 19.14 -0.12
CA LYS A 300 6.22 20.11 0.60
C LYS A 300 5.50 20.63 1.85
N GLU A 301 4.23 20.99 1.74
CA GLU A 301 3.43 21.49 2.87
C GLU A 301 3.25 20.42 3.96
N ILE A 302 3.04 19.17 3.59
CA ILE A 302 2.99 18.03 4.54
C ILE A 302 4.33 17.89 5.27
N LEU A 303 5.46 17.96 4.56
CA LEU A 303 6.80 17.88 5.15
C LEU A 303 7.09 19.04 6.12
N GLN A 304 6.65 20.25 5.80
CA GLN A 304 6.87 21.43 6.63
C GLN A 304 6.00 21.43 7.89
N SER A 305 4.74 21.02 7.74
CA SER A 305 3.77 21.05 8.83
C SER A 305 3.87 19.82 9.75
N GLY A 306 4.30 18.68 9.22
CA GLY A 306 4.33 17.40 9.94
C GLY A 306 2.94 16.86 10.28
N ILE A 307 1.87 17.41 9.69
CA ILE A 307 0.49 17.03 10.00
C ILE A 307 0.26 15.56 9.61
N GLY A 308 -0.35 14.78 10.51
CA GLY A 308 -0.74 13.40 10.25
C GLY A 308 0.41 12.38 10.24
N LEU A 309 1.67 12.82 10.21
CA LEU A 309 2.86 11.98 10.18
C LEU A 309 3.23 11.36 11.53
N ALA A 310 2.46 11.58 12.59
CA ALA A 310 2.58 10.84 13.85
C ALA A 310 1.90 9.46 13.79
N ASP A 311 0.99 9.27 12.82
CA ASP A 311 0.31 8.01 12.57
C ASP A 311 1.14 7.13 11.61
N HIS A 312 1.36 5.87 11.98
CA HIS A 312 2.23 4.94 11.24
C HIS A 312 1.70 4.68 9.83
N ASP A 313 0.39 4.57 9.70
CA ASP A 313 -0.31 4.23 8.46
C ASP A 313 -0.20 5.38 7.43
N ASN A 314 -0.43 6.61 7.88
CA ASN A 314 -0.20 7.82 7.11
C ASN A 314 1.27 7.97 6.69
N TYR A 315 2.18 7.74 7.62
CA TYR A 315 3.60 7.88 7.37
C TYR A 315 4.10 6.88 6.33
N HIS A 316 3.67 5.63 6.44
CA HIS A 316 3.98 4.60 5.45
C HIS A 316 3.46 4.98 4.06
N ALA A 317 2.19 5.40 3.95
CA ALA A 317 1.59 5.85 2.70
C ALA A 317 2.33 7.07 2.11
N PHE A 318 2.78 7.99 2.96
CA PHE A 318 3.54 9.17 2.54
C PHE A 318 4.94 8.81 2.03
N CYS A 319 5.66 7.89 2.67
CA CYS A 319 6.94 7.38 2.19
C CYS A 319 6.79 6.72 0.80
N ARG A 320 5.72 5.93 0.60
CA ARG A 320 5.39 5.36 -0.71
C ARG A 320 5.13 6.45 -1.75
N LEU A 321 4.40 7.50 -1.39
CA LEU A 321 4.12 8.64 -2.27
C LEU A 321 5.41 9.34 -2.71
N LEU A 322 6.31 9.66 -1.79
CA LEU A 322 7.63 10.23 -2.12
C LEU A 322 8.43 9.32 -3.04
N GLY A 323 8.47 8.01 -2.74
CA GLY A 323 9.11 6.99 -3.57
C GLY A 323 8.64 7.00 -5.03
N ARG A 324 7.36 7.32 -5.28
CA ARG A 324 6.80 7.36 -6.65
C ARG A 324 7.28 8.52 -7.49
N PHE A 325 7.69 9.64 -6.91
CA PHE A 325 8.16 10.79 -7.69
C PHE A 325 9.27 10.37 -8.65
N LYS A 326 10.25 9.60 -8.17
CA LYS A 326 11.37 9.20 -9.03
C LYS A 326 11.06 8.02 -9.95
N VAL A 327 10.11 7.16 -9.58
CA VAL A 327 9.69 6.04 -10.44
C VAL A 327 8.92 6.56 -11.66
N ASN A 328 8.05 7.56 -11.47
CA ASN A 328 7.21 8.09 -12.53
C ASN A 328 7.81 9.30 -13.27
N TYR A 329 8.57 10.17 -12.59
CA TYR A 329 9.13 11.39 -13.19
C TYR A 329 10.64 11.29 -13.36
N GLN A 330 11.13 11.80 -14.49
CA GLN A 330 12.56 11.90 -14.74
C GLN A 330 13.17 12.96 -13.83
N LEU A 331 14.45 12.79 -13.48
CA LEU A 331 15.15 13.75 -12.63
C LEU A 331 15.18 15.17 -13.25
N SER A 332 15.29 15.25 -14.58
CA SER A 332 15.20 16.53 -15.30
C SER A 332 13.83 17.21 -15.13
N GLU A 333 12.73 16.46 -15.05
CA GLU A 333 11.40 17.01 -14.78
C GLU A 333 11.30 17.52 -13.34
N LEU A 334 11.85 16.78 -12.38
CA LEU A 334 11.85 17.14 -10.96
C LEU A 334 12.63 18.44 -10.71
N VAL A 335 13.86 18.55 -11.24
CA VAL A 335 14.70 19.74 -11.04
C VAL A 335 14.09 20.99 -11.69
N ASN A 336 13.35 20.82 -12.78
CA ASN A 336 12.66 21.91 -13.47
C ASN A 336 11.31 22.28 -12.83
N ALA A 337 10.83 21.52 -11.83
CA ALA A 337 9.60 21.83 -11.14
C ALA A 337 9.79 22.99 -10.14
N ASP A 338 8.76 23.83 -10.02
CA ASP A 338 8.80 24.99 -9.14
C ASP A 338 8.90 24.54 -7.67
N GLY A 339 9.92 25.03 -6.96
CA GLY A 339 10.13 24.72 -5.54
C GLY A 339 10.92 23.43 -5.25
N TYR A 340 11.53 22.81 -6.27
CA TYR A 340 12.34 21.60 -6.12
C TYR A 340 13.44 21.70 -5.04
N THR A 341 14.17 22.82 -4.99
CA THR A 341 15.31 23.00 -4.08
C THR A 341 14.92 22.93 -2.61
N ASP A 342 13.79 23.54 -2.24
CA ASP A 342 13.25 23.46 -0.89
C ASP A 342 12.65 22.09 -0.61
N TRP A 343 11.96 21.51 -1.60
CA TRP A 343 11.32 20.21 -1.46
C TRP A 343 12.36 19.10 -1.22
N ILE A 344 13.44 19.04 -2.01
CA ILE A 344 14.47 18.01 -1.87
C ILE A 344 15.21 18.14 -0.53
N ARG A 345 15.42 19.37 -0.03
CA ARG A 345 15.97 19.62 1.31
C ARG A 345 15.07 19.02 2.39
N LEU A 346 13.76 19.31 2.32
CA LEU A 346 12.79 18.77 3.28
C LEU A 346 12.67 17.25 3.21
N VAL A 347 12.73 16.66 2.02
CA VAL A 347 12.77 15.21 1.83
C VAL A 347 14.04 14.61 2.44
N ALA A 348 15.20 15.28 2.32
CA ALA A 348 16.44 14.83 2.94
C ALA A 348 16.35 14.88 4.46
N ASP A 349 15.90 16.01 5.03
CA ASP A 349 15.71 16.16 6.48
C ASP A 349 14.72 15.14 7.03
N PHE A 350 13.64 14.88 6.30
CA PHE A 350 12.67 13.84 6.63
C PHE A 350 13.31 12.45 6.60
N THR A 351 14.02 12.09 5.53
CA THR A 351 14.72 10.81 5.40
C THR A 351 15.71 10.59 6.54
N LEU A 352 16.48 11.62 6.91
CA LEU A 352 17.41 11.55 8.04
C LEU A 352 16.65 11.31 9.35
N LYS A 353 15.54 12.02 9.62
CA LYS A 353 14.71 11.77 10.81
C LYS A 353 14.13 10.34 10.82
N SER A 354 13.69 9.85 9.65
CA SER A 354 13.19 8.48 9.47
C SER A 354 14.24 7.44 9.83
N LEU A 355 15.49 7.66 9.41
CA LEU A 355 16.62 6.78 9.73
C LEU A 355 16.89 6.75 11.23
N HIS A 356 16.92 7.90 11.91
CA HIS A 356 17.14 7.93 13.37
C HIS A 356 15.96 7.30 14.15
N SER A 357 14.74 7.34 13.59
CA SER A 357 13.53 6.75 14.19
C SER A 357 13.24 5.34 13.66
N TRP A 358 14.28 4.49 13.60
CA TRP A 358 14.25 3.19 12.92
C TRP A 358 13.18 2.21 13.44
N GLN A 359 12.89 2.22 14.75
CA GLN A 359 11.86 1.36 15.36
C GLN A 359 10.45 1.65 14.81
N TRP A 360 10.20 2.90 14.44
CA TRP A 360 8.88 3.35 14.01
C TRP A 360 8.78 3.45 12.48
N ALA A 361 9.90 3.66 11.78
CA ALA A 361 9.93 3.85 10.33
C ALA A 361 10.42 2.62 9.53
N GLY A 362 10.78 1.52 10.19
CA GLY A 362 11.57 0.40 9.65
C GLY A 362 11.27 -0.02 8.21
N SER A 363 10.04 -0.49 7.92
CA SER A 363 9.65 -0.91 6.56
C SER A 363 9.43 0.25 5.59
N SER A 364 9.08 1.42 6.09
CA SER A 364 8.76 2.62 5.30
C SER A 364 10.00 3.32 4.74
N VAL A 365 11.14 3.24 5.44
CA VAL A 365 12.41 3.85 5.04
C VAL A 365 12.92 3.30 3.71
N TYR A 366 12.61 2.04 3.39
CA TYR A 366 12.97 1.41 2.12
C TYR A 366 12.53 2.25 0.90
N TYR A 367 11.32 2.80 0.92
CA TYR A 367 10.82 3.63 -0.19
C TYR A 367 11.61 4.92 -0.37
N LEU A 368 12.06 5.53 0.74
CA LEU A 368 12.88 6.74 0.72
C LEU A 368 14.28 6.43 0.19
N LEU A 369 14.93 5.39 0.71
CA LEU A 369 16.28 5.02 0.26
C LEU A 369 16.30 4.56 -1.20
N GLY A 370 15.28 3.81 -1.62
CA GLY A 370 15.06 3.45 -3.03
C GLY A 370 14.83 4.68 -3.92
N MET A 371 14.15 5.72 -3.43
CA MET A 371 14.00 7.00 -4.13
C MET A 371 15.36 7.67 -4.35
N TRP A 372 16.16 7.80 -3.29
CA TRP A 372 17.48 8.44 -3.33
C TRP A 372 18.45 7.70 -4.26
N SER A 373 18.50 6.37 -4.19
CA SER A 373 19.31 5.53 -5.09
C SER A 373 18.93 5.77 -6.56
N ARG A 374 17.62 5.78 -6.87
CA ARG A 374 17.14 6.05 -8.24
C ARG A 374 17.41 7.49 -8.69
N LEU A 375 17.36 8.48 -7.79
CA LEU A 375 17.69 9.88 -8.09
C LEU A 375 19.15 10.00 -8.52
N VAL A 376 20.05 9.51 -7.67
CA VAL A 376 21.50 9.54 -7.85
C VAL A 376 21.94 8.83 -9.15
N THR A 377 21.42 7.63 -9.42
CA THR A 377 21.71 6.89 -10.67
C THR A 377 21.22 7.60 -11.94
N SER A 378 20.30 8.56 -11.80
CA SER A 378 19.75 9.33 -12.91
C SER A 378 20.47 10.65 -13.18
N VAL A 379 21.41 11.06 -12.32
CA VAL A 379 22.17 12.33 -12.46
C VAL A 379 22.93 12.40 -13.77
N ARG A 380 23.46 11.27 -14.25
CA ARG A 380 24.17 11.18 -15.55
C ARG A 380 23.34 11.61 -16.77
N PHE A 381 22.01 11.66 -16.62
CA PHE A 381 21.10 12.09 -17.68
C PHE A 381 20.67 13.55 -17.54
N LEU A 382 21.14 14.26 -16.51
CA LEU A 382 20.94 15.70 -16.35
C LEU A 382 21.93 16.51 -17.20
N LYS A 383 21.53 17.74 -17.52
CA LYS A 383 22.44 18.73 -18.08
C LYS A 383 23.36 19.26 -16.97
N THR A 384 24.63 19.48 -17.31
CA THR A 384 25.73 19.80 -16.38
C THR A 384 25.48 21.01 -15.48
N ASP A 385 24.63 21.97 -15.88
CA ASP A 385 24.37 23.21 -15.14
C ASP A 385 23.15 23.17 -14.20
N SER A 386 22.55 21.99 -13.98
CA SER A 386 21.33 21.88 -13.16
C SER A 386 21.63 21.59 -11.68
N ALA A 387 21.24 22.51 -10.79
CA ALA A 387 21.43 22.40 -9.35
C ALA A 387 20.49 21.34 -8.74
N ASN A 388 20.98 20.11 -8.63
CA ASN A 388 20.20 18.97 -8.14
C ASN A 388 20.32 18.74 -6.61
N LEU A 389 21.32 19.34 -5.95
CA LEU A 389 21.61 19.22 -4.50
C LEU A 389 21.85 17.78 -3.98
N LEU A 390 21.85 16.76 -4.84
CA LEU A 390 22.02 15.36 -4.45
C LEU A 390 23.44 15.12 -3.90
N ASP A 391 24.41 15.90 -4.40
CA ASP A 391 25.79 15.90 -3.93
C ASP A 391 25.92 16.27 -2.44
N GLU A 392 25.00 17.07 -1.91
CA GLU A 392 25.05 17.47 -0.50
C GLU A 392 24.42 16.43 0.43
N TYR A 393 23.33 15.79 -0.01
CA TYR A 393 22.49 14.95 0.84
C TYR A 393 22.82 13.47 0.75
N ALA A 394 23.32 12.96 -0.39
CA ALA A 394 23.64 11.54 -0.54
C ALA A 394 24.66 11.04 0.50
N PRO A 395 25.78 11.75 0.79
CA PRO A 395 26.69 11.36 1.85
C PRO A 395 26.02 11.38 3.23
N LYS A 396 25.28 12.45 3.55
CA LYS A 396 24.58 12.59 4.85
C LYS A 396 23.60 11.44 5.09
N ILE A 397 22.91 10.97 4.06
CA ILE A 397 21.98 9.84 4.15
C ILE A 397 22.72 8.53 4.42
N ILE A 398 23.87 8.30 3.78
CA ILE A 398 24.74 7.15 4.08
C ILE A 398 25.25 7.21 5.53
N GLU A 399 25.73 8.38 5.95
CA GLU A 399 26.19 8.60 7.32
C GLU A 399 25.10 8.29 8.34
N GLY A 400 23.90 8.87 8.13
CA GLY A 400 22.73 8.63 8.97
C GLY A 400 22.23 7.18 8.96
N PHE A 401 22.35 6.48 7.84
CA PHE A 401 22.00 5.05 7.75
C PHE A 401 22.94 4.19 8.59
N ILE A 402 24.26 4.40 8.45
CA ILE A 402 25.26 3.64 9.22
C ILE A 402 25.11 3.93 10.72
N SER A 403 24.96 5.20 11.10
CA SER A 403 24.73 5.61 12.50
C SER A 403 23.46 5.00 13.07
N SER A 404 22.35 5.04 12.33
CA SER A 404 21.08 4.43 12.74
C SER A 404 21.21 2.93 13.04
N ARG A 405 21.91 2.17 12.19
CA ARG A 405 22.16 0.75 12.43
C ARG A 405 23.05 0.52 13.65
N PHE A 406 24.01 1.39 13.92
CA PHE A 406 24.85 1.25 15.11
C PHE A 406 24.12 1.61 16.41
N ASP A 407 23.14 2.50 16.33
CA ASP A 407 22.28 2.86 17.45
C ASP A 407 21.22 1.78 17.70
N SER A 408 20.70 1.14 16.65
CA SER A 408 19.74 0.03 16.81
C SER A 408 20.35 -1.13 17.58
N LEU A 409 21.59 -1.49 17.24
CA LEU A 409 22.35 -2.51 17.94
C LEU A 409 22.53 -2.18 19.42
N GLN A 410 22.83 -0.93 19.78
CA GLN A 410 22.98 -0.57 21.21
C GLN A 410 21.69 -0.74 22.01
N SER A 411 20.52 -0.62 21.37
CA SER A 411 19.20 -0.83 21.97
C SER A 411 18.83 -2.31 22.08
N GLU A 412 19.15 -3.14 21.08
CA GLU A 412 18.79 -4.57 21.03
C GLU A 412 19.52 -5.39 22.11
N PHE A 413 20.73 -5.02 22.50
CA PHE A 413 21.43 -5.65 23.63
C PHE A 413 20.75 -5.42 25.00
N SER A 414 19.72 -4.56 25.07
CA SER A 414 18.93 -4.33 26.28
C SER A 414 17.61 -5.11 26.34
N ASP A 415 17.11 -5.64 25.21
CA ASP A 415 15.87 -6.42 25.11
C ASP A 415 16.18 -7.83 24.59
N GLU A 416 16.18 -8.86 25.46
CA GLU A 416 16.51 -10.27 25.15
C GLU A 416 15.59 -10.97 24.11
N LEU A 417 14.64 -10.25 23.51
CA LEU A 417 13.59 -10.79 22.62
C LEU A 417 13.65 -10.28 21.17
N SER A 418 14.60 -9.43 20.78
CA SER A 418 14.73 -8.99 19.38
C SER A 418 15.48 -10.00 18.53
N GLU A 419 14.89 -10.44 17.41
CA GLU A 419 15.59 -11.22 16.38
C GLU A 419 16.76 -10.38 15.81
N ASP A 420 17.95 -10.98 15.68
CA ASP A 420 19.12 -10.29 15.12
C ASP A 420 18.88 -10.04 13.62
N PRO A 421 18.89 -8.78 13.14
CA PRO A 421 18.70 -8.47 11.73
C PRO A 421 19.77 -9.10 10.81
N LEU A 422 20.90 -9.55 11.34
CA LEU A 422 21.93 -10.29 10.62
C LEU A 422 21.58 -11.77 10.39
N ASP A 423 20.61 -12.33 11.12
CA ASP A 423 20.18 -13.73 10.97
C ASP A 423 19.30 -13.94 9.73
N ASN A 424 18.69 -12.86 9.20
CA ASN A 424 17.88 -12.89 7.99
C ASN A 424 18.62 -12.26 6.79
N VAL A 425 19.35 -13.11 6.05
CA VAL A 425 20.17 -12.72 4.90
C VAL A 425 19.36 -12.03 3.79
N GLU A 426 18.12 -12.46 3.54
CA GLU A 426 17.26 -11.86 2.51
C GLU A 426 16.87 -10.44 2.89
N LEU A 427 16.43 -10.23 4.13
CA LEU A 427 16.07 -8.91 4.66
C LEU A 427 17.28 -7.97 4.73
N LEU A 428 18.45 -8.49 5.09
CA LEU A 428 19.70 -7.74 5.08
C LEU A 428 20.08 -7.29 3.67
N GLN A 429 19.92 -8.17 2.67
CA GLN A 429 20.23 -7.84 1.29
C GLN A 429 19.27 -6.77 0.74
N ASP A 430 17.97 -6.89 0.99
CA ASP A 430 16.97 -5.89 0.59
C ASP A 430 17.24 -4.51 1.21
N GLN A 431 17.74 -4.48 2.45
CA GLN A 431 18.15 -3.25 3.15
C GLN A 431 19.48 -2.67 2.67
N LEU A 432 20.29 -3.43 1.94
CA LEU A 432 21.58 -2.96 1.45
C LEU A 432 21.56 -2.66 -0.06
N ASP A 433 20.52 -3.09 -0.78
CA ASP A 433 20.40 -2.95 -2.24
C ASP A 433 20.57 -1.51 -2.76
N PHE A 434 20.22 -0.49 -1.98
CA PHE A 434 20.34 0.92 -2.37
C PHE A 434 21.67 1.58 -1.99
N ILE A 435 22.38 1.06 -0.99
CA ILE A 435 23.60 1.66 -0.43
C ILE A 435 24.74 1.77 -1.46
N PRO A 436 25.01 0.76 -2.30
CA PRO A 436 26.09 0.83 -3.29
C PRO A 436 25.96 2.01 -4.23
N TYR A 437 24.73 2.31 -4.67
CA TYR A 437 24.46 3.40 -5.61
C TYR A 437 24.67 4.78 -4.97
N LEU A 438 24.25 4.94 -3.71
CA LEU A 438 24.43 6.18 -2.95
C LEU A 438 25.90 6.40 -2.59
N CYS A 439 26.60 5.36 -2.15
CA CYS A 439 28.00 5.44 -1.79
C CYS A 439 28.88 5.74 -3.01
N ARG A 440 28.69 5.01 -4.14
CA ARG A 440 29.51 5.19 -5.35
C ARG A 440 29.33 6.55 -6.03
N PHE A 441 28.23 7.25 -5.77
CA PHE A 441 28.00 8.59 -6.30
C PHE A 441 28.94 9.63 -5.72
N GLN A 442 29.23 9.55 -4.42
CA GLN A 442 30.26 10.35 -3.76
C GLN A 442 31.21 9.44 -2.98
N TYR A 443 31.96 8.64 -3.74
CA TYR A 443 32.72 7.55 -3.14
C TYR A 443 33.85 8.04 -2.24
N GLU A 444 34.44 9.18 -2.57
CA GLU A 444 35.49 9.82 -1.76
C GLU A 444 34.97 10.16 -0.35
N THR A 445 33.89 10.91 -0.25
CA THR A 445 33.29 11.31 1.03
C THR A 445 32.77 10.11 1.83
N CYS A 446 31.98 9.25 1.18
CA CYS A 446 31.35 8.09 1.82
C CYS A 446 32.39 7.04 2.22
N GLY A 447 33.37 6.76 1.36
CA GLY A 447 34.45 5.81 1.61
C GLY A 447 35.33 6.26 2.76
N MET A 448 35.75 7.54 2.78
CA MET A 448 36.50 8.10 3.91
C MET A 448 35.72 8.03 5.23
N TYR A 449 34.41 8.27 5.21
CA TYR A 449 33.57 8.13 6.40
C TYR A 449 33.54 6.69 6.93
N ILE A 450 33.32 5.71 6.05
CA ILE A 450 33.32 4.28 6.42
C ILE A 450 34.67 3.90 7.03
N MET A 451 35.78 4.31 6.41
CA MET A 451 37.13 4.04 6.93
C MET A 451 37.36 4.68 8.30
N LYS A 452 36.95 5.95 8.47
CA LYS A 452 37.10 6.69 9.73
C LYS A 452 36.33 6.05 10.88
N ILE A 453 35.17 5.47 10.61
CA ILE A 453 34.34 4.77 11.60
C ILE A 453 34.85 3.37 11.88
N MET A 454 35.31 2.66 10.85
CA MET A 454 35.81 1.29 10.98
C MET A 454 37.08 1.23 11.84
N GLU A 455 38.00 2.18 11.66
CA GLU A 455 39.32 2.18 12.33
C GLU A 455 39.24 2.07 13.87
N PRO A 456 38.51 2.93 14.60
CA PRO A 456 38.45 2.82 16.06
C PRO A 456 37.76 1.53 16.53
N ILE A 457 36.76 1.03 15.79
CA ILE A 457 36.06 -0.22 16.14
C ILE A 457 36.98 -1.42 15.93
N LEU A 458 37.76 -1.40 14.84
CA LEU A 458 38.77 -2.41 14.55
C LEU A 458 39.86 -2.44 15.62
N GLN A 459 40.37 -1.28 16.03
CA GLN A 459 41.37 -1.17 17.10
C GLN A 459 40.84 -1.72 18.43
N LEU A 460 39.62 -1.34 18.83
CA LEU A 460 38.98 -1.88 20.04
C LEU A 460 38.84 -3.41 20.00
N TYR A 461 38.46 -3.96 18.84
CA TYR A 461 38.35 -5.41 18.66
C TYR A 461 39.71 -6.11 18.70
N MET A 462 40.74 -5.54 18.05
CA MET A 462 42.11 -6.08 18.05
C MET A 462 42.76 -6.05 19.44
N ASP A 463 42.60 -4.94 20.17
CA ASP A 463 43.14 -4.80 21.53
C ASP A 463 42.44 -5.76 22.50
N GLY A 464 41.12 -5.91 22.37
CA GLY A 464 40.32 -6.86 23.14
C GLY A 464 40.63 -8.33 22.81
N ALA A 465 40.96 -8.65 21.55
CA ALA A 465 41.39 -10.00 21.14
C ALA A 465 42.78 -10.37 21.71
N ASN A 466 43.67 -9.38 21.88
CA ASN A 466 45.00 -9.58 22.45
C ASN A 466 45.01 -9.65 23.99
N LEU A 467 44.04 -9.03 24.66
CA LEU A 467 43.89 -9.04 26.12
C LEU A 467 43.00 -10.21 26.57
N GLN A 468 43.61 -11.36 26.79
CA GLN A 468 43.00 -12.62 27.23
C GLN A 468 42.40 -12.61 28.67
N CYS A 469 41.98 -11.45 29.19
CA CYS A 469 41.47 -11.27 30.55
C CYS A 469 40.15 -10.48 30.59
N CYS A 470 39.11 -11.18 31.04
CA CYS A 470 37.81 -10.69 31.51
C CYS A 470 37.73 -9.19 31.83
N ALA A 471 37.23 -8.38 30.88
CA ALA A 471 36.47 -7.17 31.14
C ALA A 471 35.65 -6.82 29.88
N ASP A 472 34.33 -6.71 30.05
CA ASP A 472 33.32 -6.26 29.08
C ASP A 472 33.07 -7.11 27.81
N ASN A 473 32.60 -8.35 28.02
CA ASN A 473 32.07 -9.24 26.98
C ASN A 473 30.99 -8.56 26.08
N ILE A 474 30.28 -7.56 26.63
CA ILE A 474 29.25 -6.78 25.93
C ILE A 474 29.87 -5.76 24.96
N GLN A 475 30.96 -5.08 25.33
CA GLN A 475 31.61 -4.13 24.42
C GLN A 475 32.29 -4.83 23.24
N LEU A 476 32.89 -6.00 23.49
CA LEU A 476 33.54 -6.78 22.45
C LEU A 476 32.53 -7.38 21.45
N SER A 477 31.39 -7.88 21.96
CA SER A 477 30.28 -8.35 21.11
C SER A 477 29.59 -7.21 20.35
N LEU A 478 29.42 -6.03 20.96
CA LEU A 478 28.95 -4.84 20.24
C LEU A 478 29.91 -4.43 19.11
N ALA A 479 31.22 -4.49 19.35
CA ALA A 479 32.22 -4.24 18.32
C ALA A 479 32.15 -5.29 17.19
N GLU A 480 31.97 -6.56 17.54
CA GLU A 480 31.79 -7.66 16.58
C GLU A 480 30.61 -7.41 15.64
N VAL A 481 29.43 -7.07 16.20
CA VAL A 481 28.22 -6.85 15.40
C VAL A 481 28.32 -5.58 14.55
N LYS A 482 28.93 -4.51 15.07
CA LYS A 482 29.22 -3.30 14.27
C LYS A 482 30.15 -3.59 13.10
N LEU A 483 31.20 -4.39 13.31
CA LEU A 483 32.12 -4.82 12.25
C LEU A 483 31.41 -5.71 11.22
N ALA A 484 30.54 -6.63 11.65
CA ALA A 484 29.72 -7.44 10.75
C ALA A 484 28.89 -6.58 9.80
N TRP A 485 28.18 -5.57 10.31
CA TRP A 485 27.44 -4.61 9.48
C TRP A 485 28.33 -3.87 8.48
N ILE A 486 29.52 -3.41 8.91
CA ILE A 486 30.47 -2.76 7.99
C ILE A 486 30.90 -3.73 6.90
N VAL A 487 31.22 -4.98 7.23
CA VAL A 487 31.60 -6.01 6.26
C VAL A 487 30.49 -6.24 5.23
N HIS A 488 29.23 -6.37 5.67
CA HIS A 488 28.10 -6.53 4.75
C HIS A 488 27.88 -5.29 3.86
N ILE A 489 28.03 -4.08 4.41
CA ILE A 489 27.95 -2.83 3.64
C ILE A 489 29.06 -2.76 2.59
N VAL A 490 30.32 -3.04 2.97
CA VAL A 490 31.46 -3.05 2.06
C VAL A 490 31.28 -4.13 0.99
N ALA A 491 30.86 -5.33 1.37
CA ALA A 491 30.56 -6.42 0.42
C ALA A 491 29.48 -6.00 -0.59
N ALA A 492 28.40 -5.34 -0.15
CA ALA A 492 27.37 -4.82 -1.05
C ALA A 492 27.92 -3.76 -2.02
N ILE A 493 28.77 -2.85 -1.55
CA ILE A 493 29.42 -1.81 -2.37
C ILE A 493 30.31 -2.44 -3.44
N LEU A 494 31.12 -3.44 -3.07
CA LEU A 494 32.05 -4.15 -3.96
C LEU A 494 31.34 -5.06 -4.97
N LYS A 495 30.26 -5.75 -4.54
CA LYS A 495 29.43 -6.62 -5.41
C LYS A 495 28.81 -5.86 -6.58
N THR A 496 28.47 -4.59 -6.36
CA THR A 496 27.89 -3.73 -7.40
C THR A 496 28.99 -3.26 -8.35
N LYS A 497 29.13 -3.93 -9.51
CA LYS A 497 30.11 -3.53 -10.53
C LYS A 497 29.94 -2.05 -10.91
N GLN A 498 31.09 -1.38 -11.08
CA GLN A 498 31.29 -0.04 -11.63
C GLN A 498 30.06 0.54 -12.36
N ILE A 499 29.48 1.59 -11.78
CA ILE A 499 28.45 2.38 -12.46
C ILE A 499 29.15 3.10 -13.61
N SER A 500 28.96 2.60 -14.83
CA SER A 500 29.50 3.17 -16.07
C SER A 500 29.29 4.69 -16.12
N GLY A 501 30.40 5.45 -16.06
CA GLY A 501 30.41 6.91 -16.20
C GLY A 501 31.29 7.68 -15.21
N PHE A 502 31.76 7.07 -14.11
CA PHE A 502 32.68 7.70 -13.15
C PHE A 502 34.13 7.22 -13.36
N SER A 503 35.10 8.09 -13.10
CA SER A 503 36.54 7.82 -13.27
C SER A 503 36.96 6.56 -12.51
N GLY A 504 37.34 5.51 -13.23
CA GLY A 504 37.60 4.18 -12.66
C GLY A 504 38.80 4.14 -11.70
N GLU A 505 39.85 4.94 -11.95
CA GLU A 505 41.11 4.85 -11.20
C GLU A 505 40.97 5.27 -9.73
N LEU A 506 40.23 6.35 -9.44
CA LEU A 506 40.02 6.79 -8.05
C LEU A 506 39.08 5.86 -7.28
N GLN A 507 38.10 5.25 -7.96
CA GLN A 507 37.19 4.29 -7.32
C GLN A 507 37.89 2.97 -6.98
N GLU A 508 38.83 2.51 -7.82
CA GLU A 508 39.62 1.30 -7.55
C GLU A 508 40.51 1.44 -6.30
N VAL A 509 41.03 2.65 -6.02
CA VAL A 509 41.81 2.92 -4.80
C VAL A 509 40.94 2.75 -3.56
N PHE A 510 39.75 3.36 -3.52
CA PHE A 510 38.83 3.22 -2.39
C PHE A 510 38.30 1.78 -2.24
N ASP A 511 38.03 1.08 -3.35
CA ASP A 511 37.67 -0.35 -3.34
C ASP A 511 38.80 -1.18 -2.70
N ALA A 512 40.07 -0.90 -3.06
CA ALA A 512 41.23 -1.57 -2.49
C ALA A 512 41.45 -1.24 -1.00
N GLU A 513 41.29 0.02 -0.60
CA GLU A 513 41.45 0.45 0.80
C GLU A 513 40.37 -0.16 1.70
N LEU A 514 39.09 -0.11 1.31
CA LEU A 514 38.00 -0.74 2.06
C LEU A 514 38.20 -2.26 2.15
N SER A 515 38.58 -2.90 1.04
CA SER A 515 38.88 -4.33 1.02
C SER A 515 40.03 -4.67 1.97
N ALA A 516 41.13 -3.91 1.95
CA ALA A 516 42.29 -4.15 2.81
C ALA A 516 41.93 -4.12 4.30
N ARG A 517 41.05 -3.20 4.72
CA ARG A 517 40.56 -3.11 6.11
C ARG A 517 39.66 -4.27 6.50
N VAL A 518 38.80 -4.75 5.59
CA VAL A 518 38.01 -5.97 5.82
C VAL A 518 38.92 -7.20 5.92
N TRP A 519 39.95 -7.30 5.08
CA TRP A 519 40.92 -8.39 5.14
C TRP A 519 41.74 -8.42 6.44
N GLN A 520 41.97 -7.28 7.10
CA GLN A 520 42.63 -7.24 8.41
C GLN A 520 41.84 -8.00 9.49
N LEU A 521 40.51 -8.07 9.38
CA LEU A 521 39.67 -8.84 10.30
C LEU A 521 39.89 -10.35 10.18
N ILE A 522 40.15 -10.86 8.97
CA ILE A 522 40.32 -12.29 8.70
C ILE A 522 41.56 -12.84 9.43
N ASN A 523 42.65 -12.06 9.43
CA ASN A 523 43.89 -12.42 10.13
C ASN A 523 43.68 -12.54 11.66
N VAL A 524 42.70 -11.82 12.23
CA VAL A 524 42.37 -11.86 13.66
C VAL A 524 41.45 -13.05 13.96
N THR A 525 40.53 -13.42 13.06
CA THR A 525 39.72 -14.63 13.22
C THR A 525 40.53 -15.93 13.09
N ASP A 526 41.55 -15.95 12.22
CA ASP A 526 42.40 -17.14 11.98
C ASP A 526 43.46 -17.36 13.08
N SER A 527 43.78 -16.35 13.89
CA SER A 527 44.82 -16.43 14.93
C SER A 527 44.38 -17.02 16.28
N GLY A 528 43.14 -17.53 16.38
CA GLY A 528 42.78 -18.52 17.41
C GLY A 528 41.76 -18.11 18.49
N LEU A 529 40.63 -17.50 18.10
CA LEU A 529 39.48 -17.25 18.99
C LEU A 529 38.30 -18.19 18.69
N HIS A 530 38.57 -19.49 18.55
CA HIS A 530 37.54 -20.49 18.17
C HIS A 530 36.49 -20.81 19.24
N SER A 531 36.66 -20.40 20.50
CA SER A 531 35.79 -20.87 21.60
C SER A 531 34.73 -19.88 22.09
N GLN A 532 34.73 -18.62 21.63
CA GLN A 532 33.72 -17.61 22.04
C GLN A 532 32.98 -16.92 20.88
N VAL A 533 33.45 -17.10 19.63
CA VAL A 533 32.96 -16.38 18.46
C VAL A 533 31.90 -17.22 17.72
N LYS A 534 30.61 -16.93 17.93
CA LYS A 534 29.52 -17.63 17.21
C LYS A 534 29.00 -16.87 15.98
N ARG A 535 29.11 -15.53 15.91
CA ARG A 535 28.43 -14.74 14.86
C ARG A 535 29.31 -14.43 13.65
N LEU A 536 30.58 -14.06 13.81
CA LEU A 536 31.52 -13.90 12.66
C LEU A 536 31.77 -15.20 11.87
N ASN A 537 31.62 -16.38 12.48
CA ASN A 537 31.80 -17.65 11.79
C ASN A 537 30.71 -17.94 10.73
N HIS A 538 29.54 -17.31 10.82
CA HIS A 538 28.51 -17.39 9.77
C HIS A 538 28.80 -16.47 8.58
N ILE A 539 29.60 -15.41 8.78
CA ILE A 539 29.96 -14.41 7.75
C ILE A 539 31.11 -14.92 6.86
N ASN A 540 31.92 -15.86 7.37
CA ASN A 540 33.21 -16.25 6.78
C ASN A 540 33.18 -17.16 5.53
N SER A 541 32.03 -17.56 4.99
CA SER A 541 32.01 -18.42 3.79
C SER A 541 31.25 -17.89 2.57
N GLN A 542 30.32 -16.94 2.72
CA GLN A 542 29.48 -16.49 1.60
C GLN A 542 29.54 -14.99 1.29
N SER A 543 29.97 -14.14 2.23
CA SER A 543 30.00 -12.68 2.04
C SER A 543 31.37 -12.15 1.60
N ILE A 544 32.43 -12.93 1.85
CA ILE A 544 33.84 -12.58 1.61
C ILE A 544 34.37 -13.21 0.32
N GLN A 545 33.78 -14.32 -0.14
CA GLN A 545 33.96 -14.87 -1.50
C GLN A 545 33.11 -14.10 -2.51
#